data_AF-A0A958PC73-F1
#
_entry.id   AF-A0A958PC73-F1
#
_cell.length_a   1.000
_cell.length_b   1.000
_cell.length_c   1.000
_cell.angle_alpha   90.00
_cell.angle_beta   90.00
_cell.angle_gamma   90.00
#
_symmetry.space_group_name_H-M   'P 1'
#
loop_
_entity.id
_entity.type
_entity.pdbx_description
1 polymer ?
#
loop_
_entity_poly.entity_id
_entity_poly.type
_entity_poly.pdbx_seq_one_letter_code
_entity_poly.pdbx_strand_id
1 'polypeptide(L)'
;MENVNPKKLRAELKDYLGLAEKEPIRIQKRSGESYILMNEDVYAEMQNEILSLQRRLLGMSNILDEKVTEYKVGSHSKSKRTKKKA
;
A
#
# COMPACT_ATOMS: atom_id res chain seq x y z
N MET A 1 13.43 14.84 1.09
CA MET A 1 14.10 13.51 1.03
C MET A 1 15.61 13.65 0.91
N GLU A 2 16.29 13.38 2.01
CA GLU A 2 17.73 13.43 2.15
C GLU A 2 18.40 12.13 1.67
N ASN A 3 19.64 12.20 1.16
CA ASN A 3 20.41 11.05 0.69
C ASN A 3 21.57 10.75 1.66
N VAL A 4 21.60 9.53 2.22
CA VAL A 4 22.57 9.14 3.24
C VAL A 4 23.31 7.86 2.85
N ASN A 5 24.61 7.81 3.16
CA ASN A 5 25.42 6.60 3.02
C ASN A 5 25.23 5.70 4.26
N PRO A 6 25.12 4.37 4.11
CA PRO A 6 25.02 3.43 5.24
C PRO A 6 26.03 3.63 6.37
N LYS A 7 27.26 4.08 6.07
CA LYS A 7 28.25 4.36 7.13
C LYS A 7 27.88 5.56 8.00
N LYS A 8 27.37 6.63 7.38
CA LYS A 8 26.91 7.84 8.09
C LYS A 8 25.62 7.56 8.86
N LEU A 9 24.68 6.84 8.24
CA LEU A 9 23.44 6.41 8.88
C LEU A 9 23.70 5.66 10.20
N ARG A 10 24.67 4.74 10.22
CA ARG A 10 24.99 3.96 11.43
C ARG A 10 25.66 4.80 12.51
N ALA A 11 26.45 5.80 12.13
CA ALA A 11 27.13 6.68 13.09
C ALA A 11 26.15 7.63 13.78
N GLU A 12 25.12 8.10 13.06
CA GLU A 12 24.15 9.12 13.51
C GLU A 12 22.71 8.56 13.49
N LEU A 13 22.55 7.30 13.90
CA LEU A 13 21.29 6.57 13.73
C LEU A 13 20.09 7.29 14.39
N LYS A 14 20.30 7.86 15.58
CA LYS A 14 19.25 8.54 16.35
C LYS A 14 18.71 9.76 15.60
N ASP A 15 19.59 10.54 14.99
CA ASP A 15 19.21 11.79 14.32
C ASP A 15 18.47 11.48 13.01
N TYR A 16 18.96 10.50 12.24
CA TYR A 16 18.27 10.07 11.02
C TYR A 16 16.95 9.34 11.30
N LEU A 17 16.80 8.64 12.42
CA LEU A 17 15.50 8.09 12.82
C LEU A 17 14.50 9.21 13.15
N GLY A 18 14.92 10.23 13.90
CA GLY A 18 14.09 11.41 14.18
C GLY A 18 13.75 12.24 12.94
N LEU A 19 14.63 12.26 11.93
CA LEU A 19 14.34 12.85 10.63
C LEU A 19 13.36 11.97 9.82
N ALA A 20 13.52 10.64 9.86
CA ALA A 20 12.67 9.69 9.15
C ALA A 20 11.22 9.65 9.65
N GLU A 21 10.97 10.07 10.88
CA GLU A 21 9.63 10.31 11.41
C GLU A 21 8.90 11.43 10.67
N LYS A 22 9.62 12.43 10.18
CA LYS A 22 9.06 13.62 9.50
C LYS A 22 9.10 13.49 7.99
N GLU A 23 10.21 13.02 7.44
CA GLU A 23 10.41 12.88 6.00
C GLU A 23 11.11 11.58 5.64
N PRO A 24 10.72 10.90 4.55
CA PRO A 24 11.45 9.76 4.03
C PRO A 24 12.91 10.12 3.72
N ILE A 25 13.81 9.19 4.03
CA ILE A 25 15.26 9.30 3.81
C ILE A 25 15.71 8.20 2.86
N ARG A 26 16.47 8.56 1.84
CA ARG A 26 17.06 7.59 0.91
C ARG A 26 18.44 7.17 1.40
N ILE A 27 18.62 5.86 1.55
CA ILE A 27 19.90 5.25 1.87
C ILE A 27 20.47 4.67 0.58
N GLN A 28 21.65 5.11 0.17
CA GLN A 28 22.29 4.64 -1.07
C GLN A 28 23.60 3.92 -0.78
N LYS A 29 23.70 2.65 -1.18
CA LYS A 29 24.94 1.88 -1.11
C LYS A 29 25.81 2.16 -2.33
N ARG A 30 27.12 2.00 -2.16
CA ARG A 30 28.09 2.04 -3.26
C ARG A 30 27.88 0.92 -4.29
N SER A 31 27.23 -0.18 -3.90
CA SER A 31 26.84 -1.28 -4.80
C SER A 31 25.72 -0.90 -5.77
N GLY A 32 25.15 0.30 -5.67
CA GLY A 32 24.03 0.76 -6.51
C GLY A 32 22.65 0.49 -5.91
N GLU A 33 22.55 -0.36 -4.88
CA GLU A 33 21.31 -0.59 -4.14
C GLU A 33 20.88 0.68 -3.40
N SER A 34 19.58 0.97 -3.43
CA SER A 34 18.98 2.07 -2.69
C SER A 34 17.77 1.59 -1.89
N TYR A 35 17.67 2.10 -0.67
CA TYR A 35 16.58 1.83 0.26
C TYR A 35 15.97 3.15 0.71
N ILE A 36 14.72 3.11 1.15
CA ILE A 36 14.05 4.27 1.76
C ILE A 36 13.71 3.90 3.20
N LEU A 37 14.13 4.74 4.12
CA LEU A 37 13.71 4.71 5.52
C LEU A 37 12.59 5.74 5.69
N MET A 38 11.50 5.34 6.32
CA MET A 38 10.34 6.19 6.58
C MET A 38 9.58 5.67 7.80
N ASN A 39 8.69 6.50 8.32
CA ASN A 39 7.74 6.12 9.37
C ASN A 39 6.82 4.97 8.89
N GLU A 40 6.57 4.01 9.78
CA GLU A 40 5.68 2.87 9.55
C GLU A 40 4.25 3.29 9.24
N ASP A 41 3.69 4.25 9.98
CA ASP A 41 2.31 4.72 9.79
C ASP A 41 2.15 5.33 8.40
N VAL A 42 3.11 6.17 7.98
CA VAL A 42 3.14 6.80 6.66
C VAL A 42 3.27 5.75 5.56
N TYR A 43 4.07 4.71 5.78
CA TYR A 43 4.17 3.59 4.85
C TYR A 43 2.85 2.82 4.71
N ALA A 44 2.19 2.52 5.83
CA ALA A 44 0.91 1.81 5.84
C ALA A 44 -0.21 2.62 5.15
N GLU A 45 -0.26 3.93 5.38
CA GLU A 45 -1.18 4.84 4.69
C GLU A 45 -0.94 4.81 3.17
N MET A 46 0.30 4.97 2.70
CA MET A 46 0.62 4.88 1.28
C MET A 46 0.24 3.53 0.68
N GLN A 47 0.48 2.42 1.40
CA GLN A 47 0.11 1.09 0.93
C GLN A 47 -1.41 0.96 0.75
N ASN A 48 -2.19 1.47 1.70
CA ASN A 48 -3.65 1.47 1.63
C ASN A 48 -4.17 2.34 0.48
N GLU A 49 -3.56 3.50 0.25
CA GLU A 49 -3.90 4.37 -0.88
C GLU A 49 -3.61 3.71 -2.22
N ILE A 50 -2.43 3.10 -2.39
CA ILE A 50 -2.07 2.38 -3.61
C ILE A 50 -3.08 1.26 -3.88
N LEU A 51 -3.45 0.48 -2.86
CA LEU A 51 -4.46 -0.57 -2.99
C LEU A 51 -5.83 -0.02 -3.37
N SER A 52 -6.24 1.10 -2.77
CA SER A 52 -7.50 1.78 -3.11
C SER A 52 -7.52 2.24 -4.56
N LEU A 53 -6.43 2.84 -5.03
CA LEU A 53 -6.27 3.30 -6.42
C LEU A 53 -6.28 2.14 -7.41
N GLN A 54 -5.54 1.06 -7.12
CA GLN A 54 -5.54 -0.15 -7.94
C GLN A 54 -6.94 -0.78 -8.05
N ARG A 55 -7.70 -0.83 -6.96
CA ARG A 55 -9.08 -1.34 -6.96
C ARG A 55 -10.01 -0.48 -7.80
N ARG A 56 -9.89 0.85 -7.71
CA ARG A 56 -10.69 1.77 -8.53
C ARG A 56 -10.38 1.60 -10.01
N LEU A 57 -9.10 1.51 -10.36
CA LEU A 57 -8.66 1.31 -11.74
C LEU A 57 -9.18 -0.02 -12.29
N LEU A 58 -9.07 -1.11 -11.52
CA LEU A 58 -9.62 -2.41 -11.90
C LEU A 58 -11.15 -2.36 -12.07
N GLY A 59 -11.85 -1.68 -11.17
CA GLY A 59 -13.29 -1.45 -11.27
C GLY A 59 -13.67 -0.72 -12.55
N MET A 60 -12.97 0.37 -12.89
CA MET A 60 -13.18 1.12 -14.13
C MET A 60 -12.88 0.27 -15.37
N SER A 61 -11.79 -0.52 -15.35
CA SER A 61 -11.47 -1.43 -16.44
C SER A 61 -12.56 -2.48 -16.66
N ASN A 62 -13.13 -3.04 -15.58
CA ASN A 62 -14.23 -4.00 -15.68
C ASN A 62 -15.53 -3.37 -16.22
N ILE A 63 -15.77 -2.08 -15.94
CA ILE A 63 -16.89 -1.32 -16.53
C ILE A 63 -16.69 -1.16 -18.03
N LEU A 64 -15.49 -0.77 -18.46
CA LEU A 64 -15.16 -0.61 -19.88
C LEU A 64 -15.23 -1.94 -20.65
N ASP A 65 -14.82 -3.04 -20.01
CA ASP A 65 -14.87 -4.39 -20.59
C ASP A 65 -16.27 -5.03 -20.56
N GLU A 66 -17.31 -4.31 -20.11
CA GLU A 66 -18.67 -4.82 -19.92
C GLU A 66 -18.76 -6.07 -18.99
N LYS A 67 -17.74 -6.31 -18.16
CA LYS A 67 -17.65 -7.44 -17.21
C LYS A 67 -18.36 -7.19 -15.89
N VAL A 68 -19.27 -6.22 -15.85
CA VAL A 68 -20.03 -5.82 -14.65
C VAL A 68 -21.45 -6.36 -14.72
N THR A 69 -21.94 -6.86 -13.58
CA THR A 69 -23.34 -7.26 -13.43
C THR A 69 -24.15 -6.10 -12.86
N GLU A 70 -25.34 -5.89 -13.41
CA GLU A 70 -26.27 -4.87 -12.91
C GLU A 70 -26.69 -5.19 -11.47
N TYR A 71 -26.48 -4.25 -10.57
CA TYR A 71 -26.93 -4.39 -9.19
C TYR A 71 -28.44 -4.21 -9.12
N LYS A 72 -29.18 -5.30 -8.94
CA LYS A 72 -30.62 -5.26 -8.64
C LYS A 72 -30.84 -5.34 -7.13
N VAL A 73 -31.46 -4.31 -6.56
CA VAL A 73 -31.89 -4.27 -5.15
C VAL A 73 -32.82 -5.48 -4.90
N GLY A 74 -32.40 -6.41 -4.04
CA GLY A 74 -33.12 -7.67 -3.76
C GLY A 74 -32.47 -8.95 -4.32
N SER A 75 -31.46 -8.84 -5.19
CA SER A 75 -30.76 -10.01 -5.79
C SER A 75 -29.95 -10.86 -4.80
N HIS A 76 -29.69 -10.35 -3.59
CA HIS A 76 -28.97 -11.05 -2.52
C HIS A 76 -29.91 -11.66 -1.47
N SER A 77 -31.18 -11.92 -1.81
CA SER A 77 -32.03 -12.73 -0.94
C SER A 77 -31.53 -14.19 -0.94
N LYS A 78 -30.80 -14.53 0.13
CA LYS A 78 -30.50 -15.89 0.61
C LYS A 78 -29.47 -16.67 -0.21
N SER A 79 -28.26 -16.74 0.34
CA SER A 79 -27.33 -17.85 0.16
C SER A 79 -28.10 -19.17 0.22
N LYS A 80 -28.26 -19.85 -0.92
CA LYS A 80 -28.90 -21.18 -1.02
C LYS A 80 -28.06 -22.29 -0.39
N ARG A 81 -27.05 -21.97 0.43
CA ARG A 81 -26.03 -22.92 0.91
C ARG A 81 -26.16 -23.35 2.37
N THR A 82 -27.26 -23.02 3.04
CA THR A 82 -27.61 -23.54 4.38
C THR A 82 -28.99 -24.19 4.39
N LYS A 83 -29.18 -25.23 3.57
CA LYS A 83 -30.23 -26.25 3.77
C LYS A 83 -29.68 -27.65 3.56
N LYS A 84 -28.91 -28.11 4.54
CA LYS A 84 -28.52 -29.52 4.79
C LYS A 84 -28.14 -29.52 6.29
N LYS A 85 -28.74 -30.23 7.23
CA LYS A 85 -29.64 -31.38 7.26
C LYS A 85 -30.59 -31.18 8.46
N ALA A 86 -31.84 -31.64 8.35
CA ALA A 86 -32.59 -32.21 9.47
C ALA A 86 -32.73 -33.70 9.13
#